data_AF-A0A0C3Q6R6-F1
#
_entry.id   AF-A0A0C3Q6R6-F1
#
_cell.length_a   1.000
_cell.length_b   1.000
_cell.length_c   1.000
_cell.angle_alpha   90.00
_cell.angle_beta   90.00
_cell.angle_gamma   90.00
#
_symmetry.space_group_name_H-M   'P 1'
#
loop_
_entity.id
_entity.type
_entity.pdbx_description
1 polymer ?
#
loop_
_entity_poly.entity_id
_entity_poly.type
_entity_poly.pdbx_seq_one_letter_code
_entity_poly.pdbx_strand_id
1 'polypeptide(L)'
;MADDALLWWSALNEEVQGSWKLLRHALLSKYRSMFYGGSGEEAEKFICTVRDKAIDEGKGKDNEWIVTYATSCLAGEALRWFAYLDSDTKNNWEKLQQALLTQYPRGGTAGLTLNLVPGSQAAASFAPAPKATRRGRIKISSSRSTITHYLSKCLDSSNRVSSTTFIASALELELSISSDGLQTLSIPGSQIPGYDLLGIKWSYDDISKPNNSLSFCVVDSRTNSSSISSHSGDLLTFAWKVSADNRRSDGILTVSAMAGKEKLHPRWQISFNAVWFSEERYYAAFAAVSTVVVTGTIPKKAVL
;
A
#
# COMPACT_ATOMS: atom_id res chain seq x y z
N MET A 1 -2.75 5.20 -20.53
CA MET A 1 -4.01 4.71 -19.92
C MET A 1 -5.21 5.57 -20.29
N ALA A 2 -5.14 6.92 -20.26
CA ALA A 2 -6.27 7.77 -20.65
C ALA A 2 -6.65 7.67 -22.15
N ASP A 3 -5.65 7.65 -23.03
CA ASP A 3 -5.88 7.58 -24.50
C ASP A 3 -6.55 6.26 -24.92
N ASP A 4 -6.24 5.17 -24.23
CA ASP A 4 -6.74 3.81 -24.49
C ASP A 4 -8.19 3.60 -23.98
N ALA A 5 -8.63 4.43 -23.04
CA ALA A 5 -10.00 4.48 -22.57
C ALA A 5 -10.89 5.29 -23.52
N LEU A 6 -10.38 6.43 -24.01
CA LEU A 6 -11.07 7.30 -24.97
C LEU A 6 -11.27 6.62 -26.33
N LEU A 7 -10.23 5.98 -26.87
CA LEU A 7 -10.33 5.23 -28.13
C LEU A 7 -11.36 4.10 -28.06
N TRP A 8 -11.48 3.45 -26.91
CA TRP A 8 -12.49 2.41 -26.72
C TRP A 8 -13.89 2.95 -26.53
N TRP A 9 -14.07 4.03 -25.77
CA TRP A 9 -15.35 4.70 -25.63
C TRP A 9 -15.91 5.06 -27.02
N SER A 10 -15.09 5.68 -27.85
CA SER A 10 -15.44 6.08 -29.21
C SER A 10 -15.71 4.91 -30.16
N ALA A 11 -15.28 3.68 -29.81
CA ALA A 11 -15.55 2.47 -30.57
C ALA A 11 -16.85 1.75 -30.14
N LEU A 12 -17.50 2.16 -29.05
CA LEU A 12 -18.82 1.65 -28.65
C LEU A 12 -19.90 2.23 -29.57
N ASN A 13 -20.95 1.44 -29.84
CA ASN A 13 -22.09 1.92 -30.64
C ASN A 13 -22.90 2.99 -29.87
N GLU A 14 -23.69 3.78 -30.61
CA GLU A 14 -24.47 4.89 -30.03
C GLU A 14 -25.47 4.43 -28.96
N GLU A 15 -26.01 3.22 -29.09
CA GLU A 15 -26.94 2.63 -28.12
C GLU A 15 -26.26 2.37 -26.77
N VAL A 16 -25.04 1.84 -26.78
CA VAL A 16 -24.24 1.57 -25.58
C VAL A 16 -23.75 2.88 -24.96
N GLN A 17 -23.38 3.87 -25.76
CA GLN A 17 -23.00 5.21 -25.27
C GLN A 17 -24.19 5.94 -24.64
N GLY A 18 -25.40 5.76 -25.18
CA GLY A 18 -26.63 6.39 -24.70
C GLY A 18 -27.27 5.72 -23.48
N SER A 19 -26.83 4.51 -23.11
CA SER A 19 -27.40 3.74 -22.00
C SER A 19 -26.38 3.47 -20.91
N TRP A 20 -26.57 4.08 -19.74
CA TRP A 20 -25.71 3.85 -18.56
C TRP A 20 -25.62 2.37 -18.18
N LYS A 21 -26.70 1.59 -18.37
CA LYS A 21 -26.71 0.15 -18.11
C LYS A 21 -25.79 -0.60 -19.07
N LEU A 22 -25.87 -0.30 -20.36
CA LEU A 22 -25.04 -0.93 -21.39
C LEU A 22 -23.57 -0.49 -21.27
N LEU A 23 -23.33 0.78 -20.97
CA LEU A 23 -22.00 1.29 -20.70
C LEU A 23 -21.36 0.60 -19.49
N ARG A 24 -22.09 0.51 -18.36
CA ARG A 24 -21.60 -0.18 -17.16
C ARG A 24 -21.25 -1.64 -17.49
N HIS A 25 -22.09 -2.30 -18.29
CA HIS A 25 -21.82 -3.67 -18.77
C HIS A 25 -20.54 -3.76 -19.61
N ALA A 26 -20.39 -2.86 -20.58
CA ALA A 26 -19.22 -2.78 -21.46
C ALA A 26 -17.93 -2.47 -20.67
N LEU A 27 -18.00 -1.57 -19.68
CA LEU A 27 -16.88 -1.26 -18.78
C LEU A 27 -16.48 -2.47 -17.94
N LEU A 28 -17.43 -3.19 -17.35
CA LEU A 28 -17.16 -4.41 -16.57
C LEU A 28 -16.62 -5.54 -17.44
N SER A 29 -17.03 -5.60 -18.71
CA SER A 29 -16.52 -6.57 -19.69
C SER A 29 -15.08 -6.26 -20.11
N LYS A 30 -14.78 -4.99 -20.43
CA LYS A 30 -13.43 -4.55 -20.84
C LYS A 30 -12.44 -4.55 -19.67
N TYR A 31 -12.85 -4.04 -18.52
CA TYR A 31 -12.02 -3.91 -17.32
C TYR A 31 -12.37 -5.02 -16.34
N ARG A 32 -12.34 -6.26 -16.83
CA ARG A 32 -12.56 -7.45 -16.01
C ARG A 32 -11.59 -7.43 -14.83
N SER A 33 -12.12 -7.26 -13.62
CA SER A 33 -11.34 -7.26 -12.39
C SER A 33 -10.76 -8.64 -12.17
N MET A 34 -9.49 -8.81 -12.53
CA MET A 34 -8.74 -10.04 -12.31
C MET A 34 -8.34 -10.14 -10.83
N PHE A 35 -8.51 -11.31 -10.24
CA PHE A 35 -8.11 -11.61 -8.87
C PHE A 35 -6.79 -12.38 -8.89
N TYR A 36 -5.76 -11.80 -8.28
CA TYR A 36 -4.41 -12.36 -8.27
C TYR A 36 -4.06 -13.10 -6.98
N GLY A 37 -4.84 -12.91 -5.90
CA GLY A 37 -4.60 -13.55 -4.60
C GLY A 37 -3.56 -12.82 -3.75
N GLY A 38 -3.52 -11.50 -3.81
CA GLY A 38 -2.55 -10.66 -3.09
C GLY A 38 -2.93 -10.38 -1.63
N SER A 39 -4.23 -10.23 -1.33
CA SER A 39 -4.70 -9.90 0.03
C SER A 39 -6.13 -10.34 0.32
N GLY A 40 -6.52 -10.33 1.60
CA GLY A 40 -7.90 -10.60 2.02
C GLY A 40 -8.87 -9.51 1.58
N GLU A 41 -8.43 -8.26 1.53
CA GLU A 41 -9.24 -7.16 0.97
C GLU A 41 -9.49 -7.36 -0.52
N GLU A 42 -8.50 -7.85 -1.27
CA GLU A 42 -8.66 -8.20 -2.68
C GLU A 42 -9.66 -9.36 -2.83
N ALA A 43 -9.60 -10.36 -1.96
CA ALA A 43 -10.52 -11.50 -1.98
C ALA A 43 -11.97 -11.07 -1.67
N GLU A 44 -12.18 -10.22 -0.68
CA GLU A 44 -13.51 -9.68 -0.36
C GLU A 44 -14.05 -8.81 -1.50
N LYS A 45 -13.23 -7.93 -2.06
CA LYS A 45 -13.61 -7.09 -3.21
C LYS A 45 -13.95 -7.94 -4.43
N PHE A 46 -13.19 -9.00 -4.68
CA PHE A 46 -13.46 -9.96 -5.73
C PHE A 46 -14.81 -10.66 -5.53
N ILE A 47 -15.10 -11.15 -4.33
CA ILE A 47 -16.37 -11.79 -3.98
C ILE A 47 -17.55 -10.85 -4.22
N CYS A 48 -17.45 -9.59 -3.77
CA CYS A 48 -18.48 -8.58 -4.03
C CYS A 48 -18.67 -8.33 -5.53
N THR A 49 -17.57 -8.18 -6.29
CA THR A 49 -17.63 -7.93 -7.74
C THR A 49 -18.31 -9.08 -8.49
N VAL A 50 -18.03 -10.33 -8.11
CA VAL A 50 -18.68 -11.52 -8.71
C VAL A 50 -20.18 -11.54 -8.38
N ARG A 51 -20.56 -11.23 -7.13
CA ARG A 51 -21.97 -11.16 -6.73
C ARG A 51 -22.73 -10.06 -7.47
N ASP A 52 -22.15 -8.86 -7.54
CA ASP A 52 -22.75 -7.73 -8.26
C ASP A 52 -22.95 -8.06 -9.74
N LYS A 53 -21.96 -8.70 -10.37
CA LYS A 53 -22.07 -9.14 -11.76
C LYS A 53 -23.16 -10.20 -11.94
N ALA A 54 -23.26 -11.17 -11.03
CA ALA A 54 -24.30 -12.18 -11.08
C ALA A 54 -25.70 -11.58 -10.92
N ILE A 55 -25.86 -10.55 -10.08
CA ILE A 55 -27.12 -9.82 -9.92
C ILE A 55 -27.45 -9.04 -11.20
N ASP A 56 -26.46 -8.32 -11.76
CA ASP A 56 -26.64 -7.51 -12.97
C ASP A 56 -27.05 -8.36 -14.19
N GLU A 57 -26.57 -9.60 -14.27
CA GLU A 57 -26.91 -10.58 -15.33
C GLU A 57 -28.18 -11.40 -15.02
N GLY A 58 -28.84 -11.17 -13.88
CA GLY A 58 -30.00 -11.96 -13.44
C GLY A 58 -29.67 -13.43 -13.09
N LYS A 59 -28.39 -13.72 -12.86
CA LYS A 59 -27.81 -15.04 -12.59
C LYS A 59 -27.42 -15.26 -11.12
N GLY A 60 -27.90 -14.45 -10.20
CA GLY A 60 -27.52 -14.50 -8.78
C GLY A 60 -27.79 -15.84 -8.05
N LYS A 61 -28.62 -16.73 -8.61
CA LYS A 61 -28.89 -18.08 -8.07
C LYS A 61 -28.28 -19.21 -8.93
N ASP A 62 -27.67 -18.86 -10.05
CA ASP A 62 -27.11 -19.81 -11.01
C ASP A 62 -25.67 -20.14 -10.62
N ASN A 63 -25.51 -21.14 -9.75
CA ASN A 63 -24.22 -21.50 -9.17
C ASN A 63 -23.15 -21.84 -10.24
N GLU A 64 -23.52 -22.61 -11.26
CA GLU A 64 -22.60 -23.01 -12.33
C GLU A 64 -22.12 -21.79 -13.13
N TRP A 65 -23.03 -20.86 -13.44
CA TRP A 65 -22.67 -19.62 -14.10
C TRP A 65 -21.72 -18.77 -13.24
N ILE A 66 -22.02 -18.63 -11.95
CA ILE A 66 -21.21 -17.82 -11.02
C ILE A 66 -19.81 -18.40 -10.88
N VAL A 67 -19.69 -19.72 -10.70
CA VAL A 67 -18.39 -20.41 -10.62
C VAL A 67 -17.60 -20.22 -11.92
N THR A 68 -18.24 -20.42 -13.08
CA THR A 68 -17.59 -20.25 -14.38
C THR A 68 -17.09 -18.81 -14.57
N TYR A 69 -17.89 -17.83 -14.16
CA TYR A 69 -17.49 -16.43 -14.22
C TYR A 69 -16.34 -16.12 -13.25
N ALA A 70 -16.44 -16.56 -12.00
CA ALA A 70 -15.43 -16.33 -10.96
C ALA A 70 -14.08 -16.95 -11.36
N THR A 71 -14.08 -18.21 -11.79
CA THR A 71 -12.87 -18.94 -12.18
C THR A 71 -12.15 -18.30 -13.35
N SER A 72 -12.88 -17.76 -14.32
CA SER A 72 -12.29 -17.05 -15.46
C SER A 72 -11.79 -15.64 -15.13
N CYS A 73 -12.03 -15.14 -13.92
CA CYS A 73 -11.40 -13.94 -13.37
C CYS A 73 -10.15 -14.24 -12.52
N LEU A 74 -9.84 -15.51 -12.24
CA LEU A 74 -8.67 -15.87 -11.45
C LEU A 74 -7.40 -15.74 -12.27
N ALA A 75 -6.36 -15.17 -11.68
CA ALA A 75 -5.06 -14.98 -12.30
C ALA A 75 -3.94 -15.24 -11.27
N GLY A 76 -2.71 -15.38 -11.75
CA GLY A 76 -1.52 -15.46 -10.89
C GLY A 76 -1.61 -16.57 -9.82
N GLU A 77 -1.37 -16.20 -8.56
CA GLU A 77 -1.37 -17.13 -7.42
C GLU A 77 -2.77 -17.65 -7.10
N ALA A 78 -3.81 -16.84 -7.26
CA ALA A 78 -5.18 -17.28 -7.07
C ALA A 78 -5.58 -18.41 -8.03
N LEU A 79 -5.14 -18.35 -9.29
CA LEU A 79 -5.38 -19.41 -10.27
C LEU A 79 -4.63 -20.69 -9.91
N ARG A 80 -3.37 -20.57 -9.43
CA ARG A 80 -2.58 -21.71 -8.96
C ARG A 80 -3.22 -22.38 -7.74
N TRP A 81 -3.64 -21.59 -6.75
CA TRP A 81 -4.35 -22.07 -5.58
C TRP A 81 -5.65 -22.79 -5.96
N PHE A 82 -6.45 -22.19 -6.85
CA PHE A 82 -7.69 -22.79 -7.32
C PHE A 82 -7.47 -24.17 -7.93
N ALA A 83 -6.36 -24.39 -8.65
CA ALA A 83 -6.05 -25.69 -9.25
C ALA A 83 -5.90 -26.82 -8.20
N TYR A 84 -5.51 -26.52 -6.96
CA TYR A 84 -5.32 -27.49 -5.89
C TYR A 84 -6.60 -27.82 -5.09
N LEU A 85 -7.69 -27.07 -5.29
CA LEU A 85 -8.95 -27.35 -4.60
C LEU A 85 -9.60 -28.65 -5.11
N ASP A 86 -10.38 -29.30 -4.25
CA ASP A 86 -11.19 -30.45 -4.62
C ASP A 86 -12.34 -30.05 -5.57
N SER A 87 -12.86 -31.02 -6.32
CA SER A 87 -13.92 -30.78 -7.32
C SER A 87 -15.21 -30.25 -6.70
N ASP A 88 -15.53 -30.63 -5.46
CA ASP A 88 -16.75 -30.21 -4.77
C ASP A 88 -16.67 -28.73 -4.34
N THR A 89 -15.50 -28.28 -3.89
CA THR A 89 -15.21 -26.86 -3.61
C THR A 89 -15.13 -26.03 -4.88
N LYS A 90 -14.54 -26.54 -5.96
CA LYS A 90 -14.42 -25.83 -7.24
C LYS A 90 -15.76 -25.54 -7.90
N ASN A 91 -16.70 -26.47 -7.80
CA ASN A 91 -17.99 -26.41 -8.50
C ASN A 91 -19.11 -25.79 -7.66
N ASN A 92 -18.84 -25.36 -6.42
CA ASN A 92 -19.81 -24.74 -5.54
C ASN A 92 -19.34 -23.36 -5.11
N TRP A 93 -20.10 -22.33 -5.48
CA TRP A 93 -19.76 -20.94 -5.20
C TRP A 93 -19.69 -20.62 -3.71
N GLU A 94 -20.58 -21.16 -2.89
CA GLU A 94 -20.56 -20.92 -1.44
C GLU A 94 -19.31 -21.53 -0.80
N LYS A 95 -18.94 -22.75 -1.22
CA LYS A 95 -17.70 -23.41 -0.76
C LYS A 95 -16.47 -22.67 -1.26
N LEU A 96 -16.48 -22.21 -2.51
CA LEU A 96 -15.39 -21.42 -3.08
C LEU A 96 -15.23 -20.07 -2.36
N GLN A 97 -16.32 -19.41 -1.98
CA GLN A 97 -16.29 -18.18 -1.17
C GLN A 97 -15.66 -18.42 0.20
N GLN A 98 -16.07 -19.49 0.89
CA GLN A 98 -15.48 -19.85 2.19
C GLN A 98 -13.98 -20.17 2.07
N ALA A 99 -13.62 -20.92 1.04
CA ALA A 99 -12.22 -21.26 0.74
C ALA A 99 -11.39 -19.99 0.45
N LEU A 100 -11.93 -19.03 -0.32
CA LEU A 100 -11.29 -17.75 -0.61
C LEU A 100 -11.05 -16.93 0.67
N LEU A 101 -12.06 -16.81 1.54
CA LEU A 101 -11.94 -16.05 2.79
C LEU A 101 -10.99 -16.71 3.80
N THR A 102 -10.91 -18.04 3.78
CA THR A 102 -9.99 -18.80 4.62
C THR A 102 -8.55 -18.69 4.11
N GLN A 103 -8.36 -18.78 2.79
CA GLN A 103 -7.03 -18.66 2.17
C GLN A 103 -6.48 -17.23 2.26
N TYR A 104 -7.35 -16.23 2.15
CA TYR A 104 -6.99 -14.81 2.15
C TYR A 104 -7.73 -14.06 3.28
N PRO A 105 -7.31 -14.21 4.55
CA PRO A 105 -7.91 -13.48 5.66
C PRO A 105 -7.53 -11.99 5.64
N ARG A 106 -8.48 -11.12 6.04
CA ARG A 106 -8.35 -9.64 6.04
C ARG A 106 -7.44 -9.07 7.15
N GLY A 107 -6.77 -9.92 7.91
CA GLY A 107 -5.90 -9.52 9.02
C GLY A 107 -5.07 -10.70 9.52
N GLY A 108 -3.80 -10.45 9.84
CA GLY A 108 -2.86 -11.46 10.31
C GLY A 108 -3.29 -12.07 11.65
N THR A 109 -4.13 -13.11 11.60
CA THR A 109 -4.39 -13.97 12.73
C THR A 109 -3.48 -15.19 12.62
N ALA A 110 -2.22 -15.02 12.99
CA ALA A 110 -1.56 -16.11 13.69
C ALA A 110 -2.20 -16.18 15.08
N GLY A 111 -3.03 -17.19 15.30
CA GLY A 111 -3.51 -17.55 16.64
C GLY A 111 -4.97 -17.22 16.94
N LEU A 112 -5.89 -17.92 16.29
CA LEU A 112 -7.06 -18.44 17.02
C LEU A 112 -7.14 -19.95 16.79
N THR A 113 -6.56 -20.63 17.76
CA THR A 113 -6.88 -21.98 18.21
C THR A 113 -8.33 -22.38 17.97
N LEU A 114 -8.56 -23.42 17.17
CA LEU A 114 -9.61 -24.39 17.43
C LEU A 114 -8.95 -25.73 17.74
N ASN A 115 -8.87 -26.02 19.03
CA ASN A 115 -8.53 -27.33 19.56
C ASN A 115 -9.61 -28.34 19.17
N LEU A 116 -9.28 -29.32 18.32
CA LEU A 116 -9.93 -30.63 18.30
C LEU A 116 -8.88 -31.73 18.05
N VAL A 117 -8.21 -32.13 19.15
CA VAL A 117 -7.74 -33.49 19.53
C VAL A 117 -6.64 -34.18 18.66
N PRO A 118 -5.73 -34.98 19.25
CA PRO A 118 -4.38 -35.24 18.72
C PRO A 118 -4.23 -36.58 17.97
N GLY A 119 -3.37 -36.60 16.95
CA GLY A 119 -3.00 -37.83 16.24
C GLY A 119 -1.75 -37.65 15.37
N SER A 120 -0.61 -37.98 15.97
CA SER A 120 0.72 -38.37 15.43
C SER A 120 1.15 -38.01 13.99
N GLN A 121 2.36 -37.42 13.96
CA GLN A 121 3.48 -37.62 13.02
C GLN A 121 3.53 -36.91 11.66
N ALA A 122 4.59 -36.07 11.58
CA ALA A 122 5.54 -35.91 10.48
C ALA A 122 5.04 -35.30 9.16
N ALA A 123 5.21 -33.98 9.03
CA ALA A 123 5.78 -33.37 7.83
C ALA A 123 6.33 -31.98 8.19
N ALA A 124 7.52 -31.68 7.69
CA ALA A 124 8.19 -30.40 7.89
C ALA A 124 7.27 -29.22 7.54
N SER A 125 7.19 -28.27 8.47
CA SER A 125 6.61 -26.95 8.25
C SER A 125 7.28 -26.27 7.05
N PHE A 126 6.59 -26.25 5.91
CA PHE A 126 6.84 -25.24 4.89
C PHE A 126 6.26 -23.93 5.42
N ALA A 127 7.07 -23.19 6.17
CA ALA A 127 6.81 -21.79 6.43
C ALA A 127 6.56 -21.10 5.06
N PRO A 128 5.46 -20.38 4.87
CA PRO A 128 5.27 -19.62 3.64
C PRO A 128 6.42 -18.62 3.54
N ALA A 129 7.10 -18.63 2.39
CA ALA A 129 8.24 -17.75 2.13
C ALA A 129 7.85 -16.30 2.47
N PRO A 130 8.71 -15.54 3.18
CA PRO A 130 8.38 -14.18 3.59
C PRO A 130 8.05 -13.35 2.35
N LYS A 131 6.85 -12.75 2.34
CA LYS A 131 6.48 -11.70 1.39
C LYS A 131 7.65 -10.73 1.31
N ALA A 132 8.11 -10.41 0.10
CA ALA A 132 9.29 -9.56 -0.10
C ALA A 132 8.98 -8.10 0.30
N THR A 133 8.84 -7.83 1.59
CA THR A 133 8.80 -6.48 2.14
C THR A 133 10.19 -5.88 1.97
N ARG A 134 10.26 -4.77 1.23
CA ARG A 134 11.51 -4.01 1.12
C ARG A 134 11.65 -3.19 2.39
N ARG A 135 12.47 -3.69 3.32
CA ARG A 135 12.85 -2.97 4.52
C ARG A 135 14.03 -2.04 4.21
N GLY A 136 13.99 -0.82 4.74
CA GLY A 136 15.12 0.10 4.66
C GLY A 136 14.96 1.31 5.57
N ARG A 137 15.79 2.33 5.36
CA ARG A 137 15.82 3.55 6.18
C ARG A 137 15.75 4.76 5.27
N ILE A 138 15.08 5.82 5.71
CA ILE A 138 15.03 7.10 5.00
C ILE A 138 16.29 7.90 5.27
N LYS A 139 17.12 8.06 4.24
CA LYS A 139 18.23 9.01 4.23
C LYS A 139 17.75 10.40 3.83
N ILE A 140 18.19 11.42 4.55
CA ILE A 140 17.95 12.83 4.29
C ILE A 140 19.28 13.43 3.81
N SER A 141 19.28 13.95 2.58
CA SER A 141 20.45 14.58 1.96
C SER A 141 20.11 16.01 1.55
N SER A 142 21.02 16.95 1.84
CA SER A 142 20.87 18.37 1.54
C SER A 142 22.05 18.87 0.73
N SER A 143 21.81 19.76 -0.22
CA SER A 143 22.89 20.41 -0.96
C SER A 143 23.79 21.29 -0.08
N ARG A 144 23.30 21.69 1.09
CA ARG A 144 24.03 22.53 2.05
C ARG A 144 24.82 21.74 3.10
N SER A 145 24.70 20.42 3.14
CA SER A 145 25.38 19.58 4.13
C SER A 145 25.99 18.35 3.47
N THR A 146 27.26 18.08 3.76
CA THR A 146 27.94 16.83 3.39
C THR A 146 27.62 15.69 4.36
N ILE A 147 27.06 16.02 5.53
CA ILE A 147 26.69 15.05 6.55
C ILE A 147 25.40 14.35 6.11
N THR A 148 25.44 13.03 6.14
CA THR A 148 24.26 12.20 5.90
C THR A 148 23.40 12.16 7.15
N HIS A 149 22.13 12.52 7.01
CA HIS A 149 21.14 12.39 8.06
C HIS A 149 20.18 11.25 7.73
N TYR A 150 19.52 10.71 8.75
CA TYR A 150 18.48 9.71 8.67
C TYR A 150 17.25 10.17 9.44
N LEU A 151 16.08 9.66 9.07
CA LEU A 151 14.89 9.81 9.91
C LEU A 151 15.10 9.07 11.24
N SER A 152 14.82 9.70 12.37
CA SER A 152 15.08 9.16 13.70
C SER A 152 13.92 8.31 14.20
N LYS A 153 14.23 7.24 14.95
CA LYS A 153 13.25 6.50 15.75
C LYS A 153 12.93 7.16 17.10
N CYS A 154 13.66 8.21 17.46
CA CYS A 154 13.40 9.00 18.66
C CYS A 154 12.62 10.26 18.29
N LEU A 155 11.46 10.43 18.92
CA LEU A 155 10.67 11.66 18.81
C LEU A 155 11.36 12.78 19.61
N ASP A 156 11.24 14.01 19.12
CA ASP A 156 11.72 15.19 19.84
C ASP A 156 10.76 15.57 21.00
N SER A 157 11.10 16.64 21.73
CA SER A 157 10.26 17.14 22.84
C SER A 157 8.87 17.61 22.41
N SER A 158 8.64 17.79 21.11
CA SER A 158 7.35 18.14 20.51
C SER A 158 6.64 16.93 19.89
N ASN A 159 7.09 15.70 20.20
CA ASN A 159 6.62 14.44 19.64
C ASN A 159 6.72 14.36 18.11
N ARG A 160 7.65 15.10 17.51
CA ARG A 160 7.88 15.11 16.06
C ARG A 160 8.98 14.15 15.68
N VAL A 161 8.90 13.64 14.45
CA VAL A 161 9.95 12.82 13.88
C VAL A 161 11.12 13.72 13.49
N SER A 162 12.25 13.54 14.17
CA SER A 162 13.47 14.32 13.96
C SER A 162 14.45 13.60 13.03
N SER A 163 15.52 14.28 12.65
CA SER A 163 16.66 13.67 11.95
C SER A 163 17.81 13.33 12.89
N THR A 164 18.57 12.30 12.56
CA THR A 164 19.74 11.83 13.30
C THR A 164 20.90 11.54 12.36
N THR A 165 22.13 11.74 12.81
CA THR A 165 23.35 11.32 12.09
C THR A 165 23.77 9.89 12.45
N PHE A 166 23.17 9.31 13.51
CA PHE A 166 23.51 7.97 13.99
C PHE A 166 22.62 6.92 13.32
N ILE A 167 23.24 6.00 12.57
CA ILE A 167 22.53 4.91 11.91
C ILE A 167 21.80 3.99 12.89
N ALA A 168 22.32 3.82 14.12
CA ALA A 168 21.69 3.02 15.17
C ALA A 168 20.36 3.62 15.68
N SER A 169 20.20 4.94 15.55
CA SER A 169 19.00 5.69 15.92
C SER A 169 18.09 5.94 14.72
N ALA A 170 18.46 5.47 13.52
CA ALA A 170 17.66 5.64 12.32
C ALA A 170 16.44 4.72 12.34
N LEU A 171 15.29 5.25 11.91
CA LEU A 171 14.03 4.56 11.80
C LEU A 171 14.08 3.59 10.62
N GLU A 172 13.84 2.31 10.89
CA GLU A 172 13.59 1.32 9.86
C GLU A 172 12.12 1.36 9.44
N LEU A 173 11.89 1.19 8.15
CA LEU A 173 10.58 1.20 7.54
C LEU A 173 10.45 0.01 6.60
N GLU A 174 9.27 -0.56 6.54
CA GLU A 174 8.90 -1.56 5.55
C GLU A 174 7.98 -0.95 4.51
N LEU A 175 8.33 -1.14 3.25
CA LEU A 175 7.54 -0.70 2.13
C LEU A 175 6.52 -1.78 1.77
N SER A 176 5.24 -1.43 1.86
CA SER A 176 4.17 -2.21 1.24
C SER A 176 3.84 -1.61 -0.12
N ILE A 177 4.09 -2.40 -1.16
CA ILE A 177 3.78 -2.01 -2.54
C ILE A 177 2.28 -2.23 -2.75
N SER A 178 1.52 -1.16 -2.95
CA SER A 178 0.10 -1.20 -3.33
C SER A 178 -0.05 -1.03 -4.85
N SER A 179 -1.06 -1.66 -5.44
CA SER A 179 -1.41 -1.55 -6.86
C SER A 179 -1.88 -0.15 -7.25
N ASP A 180 -2.28 0.69 -6.29
CA ASP A 180 -2.80 2.05 -6.51
C ASP A 180 -1.71 3.13 -6.70
N GLY A 181 -0.44 2.72 -6.75
CA GLY A 181 0.70 3.61 -7.02
C GLY A 181 1.19 4.44 -5.82
N LEU A 182 0.31 4.74 -4.87
CA LEU A 182 0.68 5.25 -3.54
C LEU A 182 0.89 4.09 -2.57
N GLN A 183 1.95 4.18 -1.79
CA GLN A 183 2.49 3.12 -0.96
C GLN A 183 2.42 3.55 0.51
N THR A 184 2.41 2.56 1.39
CA THR A 184 2.47 2.78 2.84
C THR A 184 3.85 2.43 3.35
N LEU A 185 4.33 3.21 4.32
CA LEU A 185 5.58 2.94 5.03
C LEU A 185 5.23 2.52 6.45
N SER A 186 5.38 1.23 6.76
CA SER A 186 5.14 0.71 8.10
C SER A 186 6.41 0.72 8.94
N ILE A 187 6.25 0.84 10.26
CA ILE A 187 7.33 0.84 11.24
C ILE A 187 7.36 -0.56 11.87
N PRO A 188 8.31 -1.42 11.51
CA PRO A 188 8.39 -2.76 12.06
C PRO A 188 8.86 -2.73 13.52
N GLY A 189 8.49 -3.78 14.26
CA GLY A 189 9.09 -4.14 15.54
C GLY A 189 8.86 -3.14 16.68
N SER A 190 7.78 -2.34 16.61
CA SER A 190 7.43 -1.36 17.65
C SER A 190 8.59 -0.43 18.02
N GLN A 191 9.41 -0.04 17.03
CA GLN A 191 10.57 0.85 17.23
C GLN A 191 10.17 2.17 17.91
N ILE A 192 8.91 2.59 17.72
CA ILE A 192 8.30 3.69 18.45
C ILE A 192 7.04 3.14 19.14
N PRO A 193 7.01 3.08 20.47
CA PRO A 193 5.87 2.52 21.20
C PRO A 193 4.55 3.19 20.81
N GLY A 194 3.55 2.39 20.47
CA GLY A 194 2.21 2.87 20.11
C GLY A 194 2.04 3.31 18.65
N TYR A 195 3.09 3.26 17.82
CA TYR A 195 3.01 3.68 16.42
C TYR A 195 3.60 2.64 15.47
N ASP A 196 2.92 2.41 14.35
CA ASP A 196 3.25 1.35 13.38
C ASP A 196 3.27 1.85 11.94
N LEU A 197 2.98 3.13 11.68
CA LEU A 197 3.00 3.74 10.37
C LEU A 197 3.78 5.06 10.36
N LEU A 198 4.40 5.37 9.21
CA LEU A 198 4.92 6.70 8.92
C LEU A 198 3.93 7.46 8.04
N GLY A 199 3.49 8.63 8.53
CA GLY A 199 2.58 9.52 7.82
C GLY A 199 3.12 10.94 7.73
N ILE A 200 2.32 11.80 7.11
CA ILE A 200 2.52 13.26 7.07
C ILE A 200 1.22 13.96 7.45
N LYS A 201 1.31 15.03 8.23
CA LYS A 201 0.15 15.78 8.71
C LYS A 201 0.31 17.27 8.44
N TRP A 202 -0.77 17.92 7.99
CA TRP A 202 -0.79 19.37 7.75
C TRP A 202 -0.78 20.14 9.07
N SER A 203 0.02 21.20 9.16
CA SER A 203 0.05 22.07 10.33
C SER A 203 -1.30 22.73 10.62
N TYR A 204 -2.03 23.10 9.57
CA TYR A 204 -3.34 23.75 9.66
C TYR A 204 -4.35 23.10 8.72
N ASP A 205 -5.63 23.13 9.09
CA ASP A 205 -6.75 22.68 8.24
C ASP A 205 -6.88 23.53 6.97
N ASP A 206 -6.60 24.82 7.10
CA ASP A 206 -6.67 25.78 6.01
C ASP A 206 -5.39 25.75 5.17
N ILE A 207 -5.48 25.05 4.03
CA ILE A 207 -4.39 24.91 3.05
C ILE A 207 -4.02 26.24 2.39
N SER A 208 -4.90 27.24 2.42
CA SER A 208 -4.61 28.56 1.84
C SER A 208 -3.62 29.39 2.67
N LYS A 209 -3.32 28.98 3.91
CA LYS A 209 -2.39 29.70 4.78
C LYS A 209 -0.96 29.67 4.23
N PRO A 210 -0.27 30.82 4.15
CA PRO A 210 1.06 30.92 3.55
C PRO A 210 2.16 30.16 4.31
N ASN A 211 1.86 29.70 5.52
CA ASN A 211 2.77 28.90 6.36
C ASN A 211 2.26 27.47 6.55
N ASN A 212 1.30 27.01 5.74
CA ASN A 212 0.87 25.62 5.86
C ASN A 212 1.96 24.71 5.32
N SER A 213 2.24 23.67 6.09
CA SER A 213 3.30 22.73 5.80
C SER A 213 2.92 21.35 6.30
N LEU A 214 3.51 20.34 5.69
CA LEU A 214 3.34 18.95 6.06
C LEU A 214 4.57 18.50 6.85
N SER A 215 4.35 17.99 8.05
CA SER A 215 5.41 17.43 8.89
C SER A 215 5.31 15.92 8.91
N PHE A 216 6.47 15.24 8.96
CA PHE A 216 6.50 13.82 9.28
C PHE A 216 5.90 13.55 10.66
N CYS A 217 5.04 12.53 10.74
CA CYS A 217 4.54 12.03 12.01
C CYS A 217 4.49 10.50 11.98
N VAL A 218 4.53 9.91 13.16
CA VAL A 218 4.28 8.47 13.31
C VAL A 218 2.81 8.29 13.70
N VAL A 219 2.19 7.23 13.19
CA VAL A 219 0.75 7.02 13.27
C VAL A 219 0.47 5.64 13.83
N ASP A 220 -0.51 5.58 14.74
CA ASP A 220 -1.13 4.35 15.21
C ASP A 220 -2.22 3.99 14.19
N SER A 221 -2.01 2.94 13.42
CA SER A 221 -2.96 2.49 12.39
C SER A 221 -4.32 2.09 12.94
N ARG A 222 -4.41 1.73 14.24
CA ARG A 222 -5.65 1.28 14.87
C ARG A 222 -6.55 2.43 15.26
N THR A 223 -5.95 3.49 15.81
CA THR A 223 -6.69 4.67 16.29
C THR A 223 -6.64 5.83 15.31
N ASN A 224 -5.81 5.72 14.27
CA ASN A 224 -5.45 6.80 13.35
C ASN A 224 -4.86 8.02 14.07
N SER A 225 -4.28 7.82 15.26
CA SER A 225 -3.68 8.88 16.06
C SER A 225 -2.25 9.16 15.61
N SER A 226 -1.92 10.42 15.37
CA SER A 226 -0.57 10.86 15.02
C SER A 226 0.21 11.34 16.26
N SER A 227 1.54 11.16 16.28
CA SER A 227 2.39 11.69 17.35
C SER A 227 2.37 13.22 17.46
N ILE A 228 2.05 13.91 16.37
CA ILE A 228 1.99 15.37 16.32
C ILE A 228 0.56 15.85 16.62
N SER A 229 0.30 16.20 17.87
CA SER A 229 -0.99 16.77 18.30
C SER A 229 -1.16 18.25 17.99
N SER A 230 -0.05 18.99 17.85
CA SER A 230 -0.06 20.44 17.57
C SER A 230 -0.55 20.82 16.15
N HIS A 231 -0.74 19.82 15.28
CA HIS A 231 -1.18 19.99 13.91
C HIS A 231 -2.67 19.66 13.83
N SER A 232 -3.47 20.57 13.26
CA SER A 232 -4.92 20.36 13.15
C SER A 232 -5.35 19.72 11.84
N GLY A 233 -4.59 19.92 10.76
CA GLY A 233 -4.98 19.52 9.42
C GLY A 233 -4.91 18.01 9.12
N ASP A 234 -5.27 17.67 7.88
CA ASP A 234 -5.44 16.29 7.42
C ASP A 234 -4.18 15.45 7.60
N LEU A 235 -4.40 14.20 8.00
CA LEU A 235 -3.38 13.16 8.14
C LEU A 235 -3.36 12.28 6.89
N LEU A 236 -2.18 12.15 6.27
CA LEU A 236 -1.96 11.31 5.10
C LEU A 236 -1.01 10.16 5.45
N THR A 237 -1.54 8.93 5.43
CA THR A 237 -0.79 7.68 5.68
C THR A 237 -0.48 6.92 4.39
N PHE A 238 -1.21 7.20 3.30
CA PHE A 238 -1.01 6.64 1.96
C PHE A 238 -0.45 7.71 1.02
N ALA A 239 0.63 8.38 1.42
CA ALA A 239 1.19 9.52 0.70
C ALA A 239 2.48 9.20 -0.05
N TRP A 240 2.98 7.96 0.00
CA TRP A 240 4.36 7.68 -0.41
C TRP A 240 4.43 7.13 -1.82
N LYS A 241 5.11 7.83 -2.73
CA LYS A 241 5.48 7.28 -4.03
C LYS A 241 6.94 6.87 -4.00
N VAL A 242 7.22 5.58 -4.16
CA VAL A 242 8.58 5.05 -4.24
C VAL A 242 8.90 4.66 -5.68
N SER A 243 9.97 5.23 -6.23
CA SER A 243 10.45 4.94 -7.58
C SER A 243 11.92 4.56 -7.55
N ALA A 244 12.32 3.60 -8.36
CA ALA A 244 13.73 3.32 -8.63
C ALA A 244 14.33 4.52 -9.37
N ASP A 245 15.48 5.02 -8.91
CA ASP A 245 16.24 6.00 -9.68
C ASP A 245 16.98 5.27 -10.80
N ASN A 246 16.46 5.35 -12.02
CA ASN A 246 17.09 4.72 -13.19
C ASN A 246 18.49 5.27 -13.49
N ARG A 247 18.92 6.36 -12.85
CA ARG A 247 20.26 6.94 -13.04
C ARG A 247 21.32 6.33 -12.12
N ARG A 248 20.94 5.57 -11.09
CA ARG A 248 21.87 4.98 -10.12
C ARG A 248 21.62 3.49 -9.97
N SER A 249 22.62 2.68 -10.33
CA SER A 249 22.59 1.21 -10.23
C SER A 249 22.65 0.69 -8.78
N ASP A 250 22.70 1.60 -7.81
CA ASP A 250 23.04 1.38 -6.40
C ASP A 250 21.90 0.75 -5.57
N GLY A 251 20.76 0.42 -6.19
CA GLY A 251 19.57 -0.09 -5.48
C GLY A 251 18.87 0.97 -4.61
N ILE A 252 19.17 2.25 -4.85
CA ILE A 252 18.60 3.39 -4.14
C ILE A 252 17.20 3.69 -4.67
N LEU A 253 16.21 3.70 -3.77
CA LEU A 253 14.83 4.07 -4.09
C LEU A 253 14.56 5.50 -3.64
N THR A 254 13.98 6.31 -4.53
CA THR A 254 13.51 7.66 -4.19
C THR A 254 12.10 7.59 -3.63
N VAL A 255 11.88 8.13 -2.43
CA VAL A 255 10.54 8.32 -1.86
C VAL A 255 10.12 9.78 -2.05
N SER A 256 8.91 9.97 -2.56
CA SER A 256 8.25 11.28 -2.67
C SER A 256 6.95 11.27 -1.87
N ALA A 257 6.67 12.36 -1.18
CA ALA A 257 5.37 12.59 -0.55
C ALA A 257 4.38 13.13 -1.60
N MET A 258 3.14 12.68 -1.54
CA MET A 258 2.07 13.01 -2.47
C MET A 258 0.83 13.46 -1.70
N ALA A 259 0.20 14.54 -2.16
CA ALA A 259 -1.14 14.94 -1.74
C ALA A 259 -2.08 14.80 -2.95
N GLY A 260 -2.84 13.71 -2.99
CA GLY A 260 -3.59 13.33 -4.19
C GLY A 260 -2.65 13.06 -5.38
N LYS A 261 -2.77 13.86 -6.45
CA LYS A 261 -1.93 13.76 -7.65
C LYS A 261 -0.68 14.65 -7.60
N GLU A 262 -0.59 15.54 -6.62
CA GLU A 262 0.46 16.53 -6.55
C GLU A 262 1.67 16.02 -5.77
N LYS A 263 2.86 16.22 -6.34
CA LYS A 263 4.12 15.88 -5.68
C LYS A 263 4.51 17.02 -4.75
N LEU A 264 4.73 16.68 -3.48
CA LEU A 264 5.15 17.63 -2.48
C LEU A 264 6.67 17.73 -2.45
N HIS A 265 7.17 18.95 -2.20
CA HIS A 265 8.60 19.22 -2.21
C HIS A 265 9.16 19.20 -0.79
N PRO A 266 10.11 18.30 -0.48
CA PRO A 266 10.73 18.27 0.84
C PRO A 266 11.69 19.46 1.01
N ARG A 267 11.65 20.02 2.22
CA ARG A 267 12.49 21.11 2.70
C ARG A 267 13.07 20.70 4.05
N TRP A 268 14.36 20.96 4.25
CA TRP A 268 15.02 20.67 5.52
C TRP A 268 15.41 21.95 6.22
N GLN A 269 15.01 22.03 7.49
CA GLN A 269 15.32 23.14 8.36
C GLN A 269 16.33 22.67 9.42
N ILE A 270 17.57 23.14 9.26
CA ILE A 270 18.72 22.73 10.08
C ILE A 270 18.50 23.08 11.56
N SER A 271 17.91 24.25 11.85
CA SER A 271 17.72 24.73 13.23
C SER A 271 16.86 23.82 14.10
N PHE A 272 15.96 23.04 13.49
CA PHE A 272 15.06 22.12 14.20
C PHE A 272 15.29 20.66 13.84
N ASN A 273 16.33 20.36 13.03
CA ASN A 273 16.62 19.01 12.54
C ASN A 273 15.39 18.29 11.96
N ALA A 274 14.47 19.05 11.34
CA ALA A 274 13.16 18.57 10.91
C ALA A 274 12.99 18.74 9.40
N VAL A 275 12.32 17.77 8.78
CA VAL A 275 11.96 17.79 7.35
C VAL A 275 10.47 18.07 7.22
N TRP A 276 10.17 18.99 6.33
CA TRP A 276 8.83 19.49 6.06
C TRP A 276 8.55 19.37 4.57
N PHE A 277 7.29 19.31 4.20
CA PHE A 277 6.87 19.33 2.81
C PHE A 277 5.95 20.51 2.57
N SER A 278 6.09 21.14 1.42
CA SER A 278 5.18 22.19 0.96
C SER A 278 5.03 22.10 -0.56
N GLU A 279 4.04 22.83 -1.08
CA GLU A 279 4.05 23.19 -2.49
C GLU A 279 5.27 24.07 -2.81
N GLU A 280 5.72 24.00 -4.07
CA GLU A 280 6.92 24.70 -4.54
C GLU A 280 6.82 26.22 -4.38
N ARG A 281 5.60 26.77 -4.48
CA ARG A 281 5.33 28.21 -4.50
C ARG A 281 5.53 28.90 -3.15
N TYR A 282 5.47 28.15 -2.05
CA TYR A 282 5.32 28.75 -0.73
C TYR A 282 6.63 29.07 0.00
N TYR A 283 7.81 28.55 -0.38
CA TYR A 283 9.04 28.84 0.37
C TYR A 283 10.35 28.76 -0.46
N ALA A 284 11.03 29.90 -0.61
CA ALA A 284 12.37 30.02 -1.21
C ALA A 284 13.54 29.98 -0.19
N ALA A 285 13.26 30.05 1.12
CA ALA A 285 14.27 30.24 2.17
C ALA A 285 14.97 28.95 2.66
N PHE A 286 14.43 27.76 2.35
CA PHE A 286 14.91 26.47 2.88
C PHE A 286 15.69 25.65 1.87
N ALA A 287 16.65 24.86 2.35
CA ALA A 287 17.43 23.97 1.49
C ALA A 287 16.53 22.86 0.92
N ALA A 288 16.57 22.68 -0.40
CA ALA A 288 15.91 21.56 -1.05
C ALA A 288 16.55 20.24 -0.59
N VAL A 289 15.72 19.31 -0.10
CA VAL A 289 16.14 17.94 0.18
C VAL A 289 16.06 17.19 -1.14
N SER A 290 17.19 16.70 -1.64
CA SER A 290 17.21 16.15 -3.00
C SER A 290 16.70 14.73 -3.11
N THR A 291 16.61 13.97 -2.01
CA THR A 291 16.14 12.58 -2.09
C THR A 291 15.92 11.98 -0.71
N VAL A 292 14.75 11.38 -0.49
CA VAL A 292 14.57 10.36 0.54
C VAL A 292 14.97 9.04 -0.08
N VAL A 293 16.10 8.48 0.37
CA VAL A 293 16.60 7.20 -0.13
C VAL A 293 16.22 6.09 0.83
N VAL A 294 15.54 5.04 0.36
CA VAL A 294 15.41 3.77 1.08
C VAL A 294 16.52 2.84 0.58
N THR A 295 17.47 2.52 1.46
CA THR A 295 18.46 1.45 1.20
C THR A 295 17.91 0.14 1.74
N GLY A 296 17.60 -0.80 0.85
CA GLY A 296 17.23 -2.17 1.22
C GLY A 296 18.40 -3.11 1.01
N THR A 297 18.80 -3.85 2.03
CA THR A 297 19.70 -5.00 1.86
C THR A 297 18.88 -6.12 1.21
N ILE A 298 19.16 -6.43 -0.05
CA ILE A 298 18.68 -7.66 -0.67
C ILE A 298 19.37 -8.82 0.08
N PRO A 299 18.64 -9.77 0.69
CA PRO A 299 19.27 -10.95 1.28
C PRO A 299 20.02 -11.69 0.17
N LYS A 300 21.35 -11.79 0.31
CA LYS A 300 22.16 -12.59 -0.60
C LYS A 300 21.61 -14.02 -0.57
N LYS A 301 21.24 -14.56 -1.74
CA LYS A 301 21.00 -15.99 -1.88
C LYS A 301 22.22 -16.72 -1.32
N ALA A 302 22.00 -17.56 -0.31
CA ALA A 302 22.97 -18.56 0.08
C ALA A 302 23.21 -19.42 -1.16
N VAL A 303 24.43 -19.35 -1.69
CA VAL A 303 24.93 -20.34 -2.64
C VAL A 303 25.11 -21.60 -1.80
N LEU A 304 24.23 -22.57 -2.03
CA LEU A 304 24.45 -23.96 -1.65
C LEU A 304 25.54 -24.55 -2.53
#